data_AF-A0AAE3B587-F1
#
_entry.id   AF-A0AAE3B587-F1
#
_cell.length_a   1.000
_cell.length_b   1.000
_cell.length_c   1.000
_cell.angle_alpha   90.00
_cell.angle_beta   90.00
_cell.angle_gamma   90.00
#
_symmetry.space_group_name_H-M   'P 1'
#
loop_
_entity.id
_entity.type
_entity.pdbx_description
1 polymer ?
#
loop_
_entity_poly.entity_id
_entity_poly.type
_entity_poly.pdbx_seq_one_letter_code
_entity_poly.pdbx_strand_id
1 'polypeptide(L)'
;MTALLSTYTALAGKLDRADWVLPTVARFLFAAILMVYFLNSGLTKLGEGVSGLWTPSVGAYAQIFPRVLEAAGYDTDALSFFHKIVVLAGTWAEFALPVMIVLGLLTRLAAVGMIGFVVVQSLTDIYGHSATDAVGGWFDRFPDAIIMDQRALWIFLLLVLVIKGAGPLSFDRAFAPKAG
;
A
#
# COMPACT_ATOMS: atom_id res chain seq x y z
N MET A 1 -38.93 8.48 24.08
CA MET A 1 -37.92 8.98 23.12
C MET A 1 -36.59 9.31 23.80
N THR A 2 -36.59 9.94 24.98
CA THR A 2 -35.38 10.38 25.70
C THR A 2 -34.45 9.25 26.17
N ALA A 3 -35.00 8.11 26.63
CA ALA A 3 -34.19 6.98 27.12
C ALA A 3 -33.43 6.22 26.01
N LEU A 4 -34.01 6.13 24.81
CA LEU A 4 -33.34 5.53 23.64
C LEU A 4 -32.18 6.43 23.16
N LEU A 5 -32.43 7.75 23.07
CA LEU A 5 -31.40 8.71 22.69
C LEU A 5 -30.27 8.77 23.73
N SER A 6 -30.57 8.71 25.03
CA SER A 6 -29.54 8.70 26.07
C SER A 6 -28.71 7.42 26.08
N THR A 7 -29.35 6.28 25.80
CA THR A 7 -28.64 5.00 25.67
C THR A 7 -27.73 5.01 24.44
N TYR A 8 -28.22 5.51 23.30
CA TYR A 8 -27.44 5.68 22.07
C TYR A 8 -26.22 6.58 22.31
N THR A 9 -26.38 7.76 22.92
CA THR A 9 -25.25 8.68 23.17
C THR A 9 -24.26 8.11 24.16
N ALA A 10 -24.72 7.41 25.20
CA ALA A 10 -23.85 6.73 26.15
C ALA A 10 -23.02 5.61 25.49
N LEU A 11 -23.60 4.86 24.55
CA LEU A 11 -22.91 3.83 23.78
C LEU A 11 -21.92 4.45 22.78
N ALA A 12 -22.33 5.48 22.03
CA ALA A 12 -21.46 6.21 21.11
C ALA A 12 -20.23 6.77 21.84
N GLY A 13 -20.41 7.43 22.98
CA GLY A 13 -19.30 7.96 23.78
C GLY A 13 -18.39 6.89 24.40
N LYS A 14 -18.84 5.63 24.50
CA LYS A 14 -17.94 4.50 24.85
C LYS A 14 -17.11 4.08 23.63
N LEU A 15 -17.72 4.01 22.44
CA LEU A 15 -17.04 3.66 21.19
C LEU A 15 -16.01 4.73 20.79
N ASP A 16 -16.32 6.01 20.99
CA ASP A 16 -15.37 7.11 20.74
C ASP A 16 -14.10 7.02 21.58
N ARG A 17 -14.18 6.37 22.75
CA ARG A 17 -13.01 6.09 23.62
C ARG A 17 -12.23 4.84 23.21
N ALA A 18 -12.81 3.99 22.37
CA ALA A 18 -12.16 2.82 21.79
C ALA A 18 -11.53 3.13 20.42
N ASP A 19 -11.16 4.39 20.20
CA ASP A 19 -10.66 4.90 18.94
C ASP A 19 -9.38 4.22 18.44
N TRP A 20 -8.61 3.62 19.37
CA TRP A 20 -7.41 2.82 19.15
C TRP A 20 -7.69 1.52 18.39
N VAL A 21 -8.94 1.03 18.39
CA VAL A 21 -9.35 -0.18 17.67
C VAL A 21 -9.18 0.02 16.17
N LEU A 22 -9.57 1.19 15.64
CA LEU A 22 -9.51 1.49 14.21
C LEU A 22 -8.11 1.31 13.59
N PRO A 23 -7.03 1.95 14.09
CA PRO A 23 -5.69 1.74 13.52
C PRO A 23 -5.14 0.34 13.77
N THR A 24 -5.56 -0.34 14.86
CA THR A 24 -5.16 -1.72 15.14
C THR A 24 -5.75 -2.68 14.10
N VAL A 25 -7.05 -2.58 13.87
CA VAL A 25 -7.76 -3.39 12.87
C VAL A 25 -7.27 -3.07 11.46
N ALA A 26 -7.04 -1.79 11.14
CA ALA A 26 -6.48 -1.40 9.85
C ALA A 26 -5.10 -2.04 9.59
N ARG A 27 -4.17 -2.01 10.56
CA ARG A 27 -2.87 -2.71 10.41
C ARG A 27 -3.03 -4.21 10.31
N PHE A 28 -3.92 -4.81 11.09
CA PHE A 28 -4.19 -6.24 11.01
C PHE A 28 -4.73 -6.64 9.64
N LEU A 29 -5.72 -5.93 9.10
CA LEU A 29 -6.28 -6.19 7.78
C LEU A 29 -5.27 -5.92 6.66
N PHE A 30 -4.44 -4.89 6.80
CA PHE A 30 -3.32 -4.67 5.89
C PHE A 30 -2.39 -5.89 5.87
N ALA A 31 -2.01 -6.42 7.04
CA ALA A 31 -1.18 -7.61 7.14
C ALA A 31 -1.86 -8.84 6.51
N ALA A 32 -3.13 -9.05 6.82
CA ALA A 32 -3.89 -10.22 6.40
C ALA A 32 -4.16 -10.25 4.88
N ILE A 33 -4.35 -9.09 4.26
CA ILE A 33 -4.81 -8.99 2.86
C ILE A 33 -3.69 -8.52 1.93
N LEU A 34 -2.89 -7.53 2.35
CA LEU A 34 -2.00 -6.79 1.46
C LEU A 34 -0.52 -7.13 1.65
N MET A 35 -0.07 -7.45 2.86
CA MET A 35 1.34 -7.71 3.11
C MET A 35 1.87 -8.85 2.22
N VAL A 36 1.19 -10.00 2.21
CA VAL A 36 1.62 -11.14 1.39
C VAL A 36 1.54 -10.82 -0.10
N TYR A 37 0.51 -10.07 -0.52
CA TYR A 37 0.38 -9.61 -1.91
C TYR A 37 1.59 -8.78 -2.35
N PHE A 38 1.96 -7.73 -1.59
CA PHE A 38 3.09 -6.86 -1.95
C PHE A 38 4.44 -7.56 -1.83
N LEU A 39 4.65 -8.39 -0.80
CA LEU A 39 5.89 -9.15 -0.67
C LEU A 39 6.08 -10.12 -1.84
N ASN A 40 5.04 -10.85 -2.24
CA ASN A 40 5.11 -11.75 -3.38
C ASN A 40 5.31 -10.98 -4.70
N SER A 41 4.62 -9.86 -4.89
CA SER A 41 4.79 -8.99 -6.06
C SER A 41 6.23 -8.45 -6.14
N GLY A 42 6.79 -7.97 -5.02
CA GLY A 42 8.17 -7.52 -4.95
C GLY A 42 9.18 -8.63 -5.25
N LEU A 43 8.94 -9.87 -4.78
CA LEU A 43 9.83 -11.01 -5.03
C LEU A 43 9.98 -11.30 -6.53
N THR A 44 8.95 -11.04 -7.34
CA THR A 44 9.03 -11.21 -8.80
C THR A 44 9.94 -10.17 -9.49
N LYS A 45 10.29 -9.08 -8.79
CA LYS A 45 11.11 -7.98 -9.33
C LYS A 45 12.60 -8.09 -8.97
N LEU A 46 12.96 -8.96 -8.03
CA LEU A 46 14.35 -9.19 -7.67
C LEU A 46 15.07 -9.97 -8.78
N GLY A 47 16.34 -9.61 -9.03
CA GLY A 47 17.23 -10.43 -9.85
C GLY A 47 17.72 -11.68 -9.12
N GLU A 48 18.64 -12.41 -9.74
CA GLU A 48 19.18 -13.62 -9.15
C GLU A 48 20.11 -13.36 -7.96
N GLY A 49 20.00 -14.23 -6.94
CA GLY A 49 20.85 -14.21 -5.75
C GLY A 49 20.70 -12.94 -4.89
N VAL A 50 21.64 -12.74 -3.97
CA VAL A 50 21.65 -11.60 -3.05
C VAL A 50 21.90 -10.27 -3.78
N SER A 51 22.66 -10.30 -4.88
CA SER A 51 22.84 -9.17 -5.78
C SER A 51 21.54 -8.67 -6.41
N GLY A 52 20.52 -9.53 -6.49
CA GLY A 52 19.18 -9.23 -7.00
C GLY A 52 18.48 -8.05 -6.33
N LEU A 53 18.95 -7.65 -5.13
CA LEU A 53 18.49 -6.43 -4.45
C LEU A 53 18.93 -5.14 -5.16
N TRP A 54 20.01 -5.15 -5.95
CA TRP A 54 20.54 -4.00 -6.69
C TRP A 54 20.53 -4.19 -8.21
N THR A 55 20.20 -5.40 -8.66
CA THR A 55 20.03 -5.75 -10.08
C THR A 55 18.59 -6.22 -10.31
N PRO A 56 17.68 -5.33 -10.72
CA PRO A 56 16.30 -5.71 -11.00
C PRO A 56 16.21 -6.73 -12.13
N SER A 57 15.22 -7.62 -12.07
CA SER A 57 14.94 -8.54 -13.17
C SER A 57 14.39 -7.79 -14.39
N VAL A 58 14.45 -8.42 -15.57
CA VAL A 58 13.74 -7.90 -16.76
C VAL A 58 12.24 -7.76 -16.48
N GLY A 59 11.67 -8.69 -15.71
CA GLY A 59 10.29 -8.63 -15.25
C GLY A 59 9.96 -7.39 -14.42
N ALA A 60 10.92 -6.86 -13.64
CA ALA A 60 10.73 -5.62 -12.89
C ALA A 60 10.55 -4.41 -13.81
N TYR A 61 11.37 -4.30 -14.86
CA TYR A 61 11.21 -3.26 -15.88
C TYR A 61 9.90 -3.43 -16.65
N ALA A 62 9.52 -4.67 -16.97
CA ALA A 62 8.24 -4.95 -17.63
C ALA A 62 7.06 -4.52 -16.75
N GLN A 63 7.11 -4.74 -15.44
CA GLN A 63 6.03 -4.37 -14.53
C GLN A 63 5.94 -2.86 -14.29
N ILE A 64 7.06 -2.14 -14.22
CA ILE A 64 7.09 -0.71 -13.86
C ILE A 64 7.06 0.21 -15.09
N PHE A 65 7.73 -0.17 -16.18
CA PHE A 65 7.83 0.58 -17.43
C PHE A 65 7.53 -0.28 -18.68
N PRO A 66 6.36 -0.93 -18.76
CA PRO A 66 6.04 -1.89 -19.83
C PRO A 66 6.23 -1.30 -21.24
N ARG A 67 5.65 -0.13 -21.51
CA ARG A 67 5.73 0.53 -22.83
C ARG A 67 7.12 1.01 -23.20
N VAL A 68 7.91 1.44 -22.21
CA VAL A 68 9.30 1.87 -22.47
C VAL A 68 10.15 0.66 -22.81
N LEU A 69 9.98 -0.45 -22.08
CA LEU A 69 10.69 -1.68 -22.33
C LEU A 69 10.31 -2.27 -23.70
N GLU A 70 9.03 -2.27 -24.04
CA GLU A 70 8.54 -2.71 -25.36
C GLU A 70 9.14 -1.85 -26.49
N ALA A 71 9.15 -0.51 -26.34
CA ALA A 71 9.76 0.40 -27.31
C ALA A 71 11.28 0.20 -27.46
N ALA A 72 11.94 -0.28 -26.40
CA ALA A 72 13.35 -0.67 -26.41
C ALA A 72 13.59 -2.09 -26.94
N GLY A 73 12.56 -2.79 -27.45
CA GLY A 73 12.70 -4.16 -27.94
C GLY A 73 13.01 -5.18 -26.85
N TYR A 74 12.59 -4.91 -25.61
CA TYR A 74 12.86 -5.71 -24.41
C TYR A 74 14.33 -5.77 -23.98
N ASP A 75 15.18 -4.90 -24.53
CA ASP A 75 16.56 -4.75 -24.09
C ASP A 75 16.64 -3.79 -22.89
N THR A 76 16.96 -4.32 -21.70
CA THR A 76 17.12 -3.51 -20.49
C THR A 76 18.33 -2.61 -20.51
N ASP A 77 19.37 -2.95 -21.27
CA ASP A 77 20.61 -2.16 -21.36
C ASP A 77 20.42 -0.88 -22.18
N ALA A 78 19.38 -0.84 -23.02
CA ALA A 78 18.95 0.35 -23.74
C ALA A 78 18.24 1.38 -22.84
N LEU A 79 17.81 1.02 -21.62
CA LEU A 79 17.14 1.93 -20.70
C LEU A 79 18.13 2.80 -19.92
N SER A 80 17.75 4.06 -19.70
CA SER A 80 18.60 5.00 -18.96
C SER A 80 18.74 4.65 -17.48
N PHE A 81 19.81 5.15 -16.86
CA PHE A 81 20.07 5.00 -15.42
C PHE A 81 18.90 5.48 -14.53
N PHE A 82 18.12 6.46 -15.00
CA PHE A 82 16.91 6.92 -14.31
C PHE A 82 15.89 5.78 -14.15
N HIS A 83 15.62 5.01 -15.21
CA HIS A 83 14.68 3.89 -15.15
C HIS A 83 15.13 2.85 -14.14
N LYS A 84 16.44 2.55 -14.10
CA LYS A 84 17.02 1.63 -13.12
C LYS A 84 16.79 2.08 -11.68
N ILE A 85 17.02 3.37 -11.38
CA ILE A 85 16.78 3.91 -10.03
C ILE A 85 15.30 3.81 -9.66
N VAL A 86 14.40 4.18 -10.57
CA VAL A 86 12.95 4.12 -10.29
C VAL A 86 12.50 2.69 -10.04
N VAL A 87 12.97 1.73 -10.85
CA VAL A 87 12.66 0.30 -10.67
C VAL A 87 13.19 -0.21 -9.33
N LEU A 88 14.42 0.14 -8.96
CA LEU A 88 15.00 -0.22 -7.67
C LEU A 88 14.21 0.38 -6.50
N ALA A 89 13.94 1.69 -6.56
CA ALA A 89 13.20 2.38 -5.52
C ALA A 89 11.78 1.81 -5.36
N GLY A 90 11.09 1.54 -6.47
CA GLY A 90 9.79 0.89 -6.48
C GLY A 90 9.85 -0.50 -5.85
N THR A 91 10.81 -1.33 -6.27
CA THR A 91 11.01 -2.68 -5.73
C THR A 91 11.26 -2.64 -4.22
N TRP A 92 12.18 -1.80 -3.74
CA TRP A 92 12.46 -1.66 -2.30
C TRP A 92 11.27 -1.13 -1.52
N ALA A 93 10.54 -0.14 -2.07
CA ALA A 93 9.34 0.38 -1.43
C ALA A 93 8.26 -0.69 -1.25
N GLU A 94 8.11 -1.57 -2.24
CA GLU A 94 7.15 -2.68 -2.22
C GLU A 94 7.42 -3.71 -1.11
N PHE A 95 8.67 -3.80 -0.64
CA PHE A 95 9.02 -4.60 0.55
C PHE A 95 8.98 -3.79 1.84
N ALA A 96 9.60 -2.61 1.84
CA ALA A 96 9.83 -1.84 3.04
C ALA A 96 8.52 -1.25 3.59
N LEU A 97 7.67 -0.67 2.74
CA LEU A 97 6.45 0.01 3.19
C LEU A 97 5.46 -0.95 3.86
N PRO A 98 5.17 -2.16 3.31
CA PRO A 98 4.31 -3.12 4.00
C PRO A 98 4.85 -3.54 5.38
N VAL A 99 6.15 -3.81 5.46
CA VAL A 99 6.79 -4.22 6.73
C VAL A 99 6.73 -3.08 7.75
N MET A 100 7.02 -1.84 7.33
CA MET A 100 6.92 -0.66 8.18
C MET A 100 5.49 -0.47 8.71
N ILE A 101 4.46 -0.62 7.87
CA ILE A 101 3.06 -0.55 8.31
C ILE A 101 2.75 -1.64 9.32
N VAL A 102 3.12 -2.89 9.05
CA VAL A 102 2.78 -4.02 9.91
C VAL A 102 3.52 -3.99 11.24
N LEU A 103 4.77 -3.53 11.29
CA LEU A 103 5.51 -3.31 12.54
C LEU A 103 5.08 -2.01 13.25
N GLY A 104 4.44 -1.09 12.52
CA GLY A 104 4.05 0.21 13.03
C GLY A 104 5.28 1.09 13.23
N LEU A 105 6.11 1.21 12.20
CA LEU A 105 7.33 2.02 12.13
C LEU A 105 7.12 3.19 11.16
N LEU A 106 7.24 4.41 11.67
CA LEU A 106 6.90 5.65 10.96
C LEU A 106 5.55 5.54 10.25
N THR A 107 4.53 5.01 10.93
CA THR A 107 3.34 4.44 10.28
C THR A 107 2.59 5.44 9.40
N ARG A 108 2.49 6.71 9.83
CA ARG A 108 1.85 7.75 9.03
C ARG A 108 2.60 8.00 7.71
N LEU A 109 3.92 8.08 7.78
CA LEU A 109 4.77 8.28 6.61
C LEU A 109 4.72 7.05 5.70
N ALA A 110 4.83 5.85 6.27
CA ALA A 110 4.72 4.60 5.53
C ALA A 110 3.36 4.47 4.82
N ALA A 111 2.27 4.85 5.49
CA ALA A 111 0.92 4.83 4.90
C ALA A 111 0.77 5.83 3.75
N VAL A 112 1.32 7.06 3.87
CA VAL A 112 1.34 8.03 2.77
C VAL A 112 2.15 7.49 1.58
N GLY A 113 3.34 6.93 1.85
CA GLY A 113 4.16 6.29 0.81
C GLY A 113 3.41 5.16 0.12
N MET A 114 2.69 4.33 0.89
CA MET A 114 1.92 3.21 0.37
C MET A 114 0.73 3.66 -0.47
N ILE A 115 0.04 4.76 -0.10
CA ILE A 115 -1.00 5.36 -0.93
C ILE A 115 -0.41 5.80 -2.27
N GLY A 116 0.72 6.51 -2.25
CA GLY A 116 1.44 6.91 -3.46
C GLY A 116 1.80 5.70 -4.33
N PHE A 117 2.31 4.63 -3.71
CA PHE A 117 2.63 3.37 -4.39
C PHE A 117 1.40 2.77 -5.07
N VAL A 118 0.28 2.63 -4.36
CA VAL A 118 -0.98 2.08 -4.92
C VAL A 118 -1.49 2.94 -6.06
N VAL A 119 -1.39 4.27 -5.96
CA VAL A 119 -1.78 5.18 -7.05
C VAL A 119 -0.90 4.98 -8.28
N VAL A 120 0.42 5.00 -8.12
CA VAL A 120 1.37 4.78 -9.24
C VAL A 120 1.14 3.40 -9.86
N GLN A 121 1.00 2.36 -9.04
CA GLN A 121 0.67 1.01 -9.51
C GLN A 121 -0.62 1.02 -10.35
N SER A 122 -1.65 1.75 -9.93
CA SER A 122 -2.93 1.83 -10.66
C SER A 122 -2.76 2.52 -12.01
N LEU A 123 -1.99 3.60 -12.05
CA LEU A 123 -1.68 4.27 -13.30
C LEU A 123 -0.84 3.39 -14.22
N THR A 124 0.13 2.64 -13.69
CA THR A 124 0.92 1.68 -14.46
C THR A 124 0.07 0.53 -14.99
N ASP A 125 -0.88 0.02 -14.23
CA ASP A 125 -1.78 -1.04 -14.71
C ASP A 125 -2.68 -0.53 -15.85
N ILE A 126 -3.25 0.67 -15.72
CA ILE A 126 -4.13 1.26 -16.74
C ILE A 126 -3.34 1.65 -17.98
N TYR A 127 -2.31 2.47 -17.82
CA TYR A 127 -1.62 3.09 -18.95
C TYR A 127 -0.44 2.26 -19.43
N GLY A 128 0.22 1.53 -18.56
CA GLY A 128 1.35 0.67 -18.89
C GLY A 128 0.89 -0.68 -19.44
N HIS A 129 0.08 -1.39 -18.67
CA HIS A 129 -0.39 -2.75 -18.99
C HIS A 129 -1.69 -2.80 -19.79
N SER A 130 -2.30 -1.65 -20.06
CA SER A 130 -3.59 -1.55 -20.77
C SER A 130 -4.70 -2.38 -20.09
N ALA A 131 -4.67 -2.48 -18.76
CA ALA A 131 -5.61 -3.26 -17.96
C ALA A 131 -6.97 -2.57 -17.80
N THR A 132 -7.57 -2.14 -18.92
CA THR A 132 -8.83 -1.38 -18.93
C THR A 132 -10.01 -2.17 -18.37
N ASP A 133 -10.02 -3.48 -18.59
CA ASP A 133 -11.09 -4.37 -18.11
C ASP A 133 -11.07 -4.53 -16.59
N ALA A 134 -9.92 -4.30 -15.95
CA ALA A 134 -9.76 -4.36 -14.50
C ALA A 134 -10.11 -3.04 -13.79
N VAL A 135 -10.39 -1.97 -14.55
CA VAL A 135 -10.69 -0.65 -13.99
C VAL A 135 -12.00 -0.68 -13.21
N GLY A 136 -13.07 -1.17 -13.83
CA GLY A 136 -14.43 -1.14 -13.29
C GLY A 136 -14.98 0.28 -13.09
N GLY A 137 -15.98 0.43 -12.22
CA GLY A 137 -16.56 1.73 -11.92
C GLY A 137 -17.35 1.75 -10.62
N TRP A 138 -17.34 2.89 -9.93
CA TRP A 138 -18.19 3.05 -8.76
C TRP A 138 -19.67 3.17 -9.15
N PHE A 139 -20.54 2.76 -8.23
CA PHE A 139 -22.00 2.77 -8.39
C PHE A 139 -22.54 1.79 -9.43
N ASP A 140 -21.80 0.74 -9.76
CA ASP A 140 -22.31 -0.38 -10.54
C ASP A 140 -22.89 -1.49 -9.62
N ARG A 141 -23.28 -2.61 -10.23
CA ARG A 141 -23.89 -3.74 -9.54
C ARG A 141 -22.88 -4.62 -8.78
N PHE A 142 -21.62 -4.64 -9.20
CA PHE A 142 -20.62 -5.62 -8.76
C PHE A 142 -19.40 -4.91 -8.17
N PRO A 143 -19.28 -4.84 -6.84
CA PRO A 143 -18.25 -4.04 -6.16
C PRO A 143 -16.94 -4.83 -5.98
N ASP A 144 -16.43 -5.44 -7.05
CA ASP A 144 -15.26 -6.33 -7.02
C ASP A 144 -14.15 -5.96 -8.00
N ALA A 145 -14.27 -4.82 -8.68
CA ALA A 145 -13.26 -4.37 -9.64
C ALA A 145 -11.90 -4.15 -8.97
N ILE A 146 -10.85 -4.71 -9.58
CA ILE A 146 -9.50 -4.77 -8.98
C ILE A 146 -8.95 -3.37 -8.75
N ILE A 147 -9.21 -2.41 -9.64
CA ILE A 147 -8.62 -1.07 -9.53
C ILE A 147 -9.56 -0.12 -8.79
N MET A 148 -10.74 0.22 -9.33
CA MET A 148 -11.59 1.24 -8.73
C MET A 148 -12.16 0.85 -7.36
N ASP A 149 -12.57 -0.41 -7.17
CA ASP A 149 -13.21 -0.84 -5.92
C ASP A 149 -12.18 -1.28 -4.89
N GLN A 150 -11.37 -2.28 -5.22
CA GLN A 150 -10.45 -2.86 -4.24
C GLN A 150 -9.38 -1.86 -3.80
N ARG A 151 -8.77 -1.09 -4.72
CA ARG A 151 -7.73 -0.12 -4.33
C ARG A 151 -8.31 1.08 -3.60
N ALA A 152 -9.56 1.45 -3.84
CA ALA A 152 -10.23 2.45 -3.00
C ALA A 152 -10.36 1.96 -1.55
N LEU A 153 -10.69 0.69 -1.33
CA LEU A 153 -10.72 0.08 0.01
C LEU A 153 -9.32 -0.03 0.62
N TRP A 154 -8.28 -0.34 -0.16
CA TRP A 154 -6.90 -0.36 0.31
C TRP A 154 -6.45 1.04 0.75
N ILE A 155 -6.74 2.06 -0.07
CA ILE A 155 -6.46 3.47 0.25
C ILE A 155 -7.25 3.91 1.49
N PHE A 156 -8.52 3.54 1.62
CA PHE A 156 -9.31 3.85 2.82
C PHE A 156 -8.65 3.27 4.08
N LEU A 157 -8.21 2.01 4.03
CA LEU A 157 -7.50 1.38 5.13
C LEU A 157 -6.20 2.13 5.48
N LEU A 158 -5.45 2.59 4.47
CA LEU A 158 -4.25 3.38 4.67
C LEU A 158 -4.56 4.77 5.23
N LEU A 159 -5.65 5.41 4.80
CA LEU A 159 -6.10 6.70 5.32
C LEU A 159 -6.45 6.64 6.81
N VAL A 160 -7.01 5.52 7.28
CA VAL A 160 -7.19 5.28 8.72
C VAL A 160 -5.84 5.39 9.44
N LEU A 161 -4.79 4.80 8.91
CA LEU A 161 -3.44 4.86 9.50
C LEU A 161 -2.80 6.24 9.38
N VAL A 162 -3.03 6.96 8.27
CA VAL A 162 -2.57 8.35 8.11
C VAL A 162 -3.19 9.26 9.17
N ILE A 163 -4.50 9.13 9.43
CA ILE A 163 -5.26 10.00 10.33
C ILE A 163 -5.09 9.58 11.79
N LYS A 164 -5.29 8.29 12.10
CA LYS A 164 -5.31 7.75 13.46
C LYS A 164 -3.93 7.28 13.95
N GLY A 165 -2.96 7.08 13.06
CA GLY A 165 -1.63 6.56 13.39
C GLY A 165 -1.60 5.04 13.52
N ALA A 166 -0.63 4.53 14.28
CA ALA A 166 -0.29 3.11 14.33
C ALA A 166 -1.08 2.27 15.34
N GLY A 167 -1.83 2.90 16.23
CA GLY A 167 -2.48 2.23 17.35
C GLY A 167 -1.48 1.76 18.43
N PRO A 168 -1.98 1.05 19.46
CA PRO A 168 -1.22 0.78 20.67
C PRO A 168 -0.09 -0.24 20.52
N LEU A 169 -0.23 -1.20 19.62
CA LEU A 169 0.76 -2.26 19.39
C LEU A 169 1.72 -1.85 18.27
N SER A 170 2.42 -0.73 18.44
CA SER A 170 3.31 -0.14 17.42
C SER A 170 4.69 0.21 17.96
N PHE A 171 5.70 0.06 17.12
CA PHE A 171 7.05 0.54 17.41
C PHE A 171 7.18 2.07 17.32
N ASP A 172 6.21 2.77 16.72
CA ASP A 172 6.13 4.23 16.73
C ASP A 172 6.24 4.82 18.14
N ARG A 173 5.79 4.07 19.15
CA ARG A 173 5.91 4.45 20.56
C ARG A 173 7.34 4.53 21.07
N ALA A 174 8.28 3.81 20.46
CA ALA A 174 9.69 3.92 20.80
C ALA A 174 10.28 5.30 20.42
N PHE A 175 9.66 6.00 19.46
CA PHE A 175 10.05 7.34 19.04
C PHE A 175 9.28 8.45 19.76
N ALA A 176 8.28 8.11 20.59
CA ALA A 176 7.56 9.10 21.38
C ALA A 176 8.49 9.67 22.48
N PRO A 177 8.48 11.00 22.73
CA PRO A 177 9.23 11.57 23.82
C PRO A 177 8.87 10.85 25.12
N LYS A 178 9.87 10.38 25.86
CA LYS A 178 9.64 9.87 27.22
C LYS A 178 9.12 11.05 28.03
N ALA A 179 7.92 10.93 28.61
CA ALA A 179 7.46 11.88 29.61
C ALA A 179 8.47 11.84 30.76
N GLY A 180 9.21 12.94 30.92
CA GLY A 180 10.08 13.18 32.07
C GLY A 180 9.27 13.58 33.30
#